data_AF-A0ABD6CD41-F1
#
_entry.id   AF-A0ABD6CD41-F1
#
_cell.length_a   1.000
_cell.length_b   1.000
_cell.length_c   1.000
_cell.angle_alpha   90.00
_cell.angle_beta   90.00
_cell.angle_gamma   90.00
#
_symmetry.space_group_name_H-M   'P 1'
#
loop_
_entity.id
_entity.type
_entity.pdbx_description
1 polymer ?
#
loop_
_entity_poly.entity_id
_entity_poly.type
_entity_poly.pdbx_seq_one_letter_code
_entity_poly.pdbx_strand_id
1 'polypeptide(L)'
;MPVLAYHTDTDRGGPAALADLAVPGPYRLQLVSLPVATVEDLHETTDLLVPPGMPAERLAGDQSLAERTRQLAPTDRSRTTEDNDDGHRSTSAVEAFLDDEEKIAAIREQAREEARERAEAWGLDDVCE
;
A
#
# COMPACT_ATOMS: atom_id res chain seq x y z
N MET A 1 -8.58 -13.11 -12.23
CA MET A 1 -8.09 -12.35 -11.06
C MET A 1 -6.82 -13.01 -10.57
N PRO A 2 -5.68 -12.29 -10.47
CA PRO A 2 -4.47 -12.86 -9.88
C PRO A 2 -4.71 -13.15 -8.40
N VAL A 3 -4.26 -14.31 -7.95
CA VAL A 3 -4.50 -14.82 -6.58
C VAL A 3 -3.25 -15.35 -5.92
N LEU A 4 -2.20 -15.60 -6.70
CA LEU A 4 -0.88 -16.01 -6.26
C LEU A 4 0.15 -15.14 -6.97
N ALA A 5 1.27 -14.86 -6.30
CA ALA A 5 2.45 -14.27 -6.90
C ALA A 5 3.70 -14.99 -6.41
N TYR A 6 4.69 -15.12 -7.28
CA TYR A 6 5.98 -15.71 -6.99
C TYR A 6 7.05 -15.09 -7.88
N HIS A 7 8.22 -14.81 -7.32
CA HIS A 7 9.35 -14.23 -8.02
C HIS A 7 10.52 -15.22 -8.02
N THR A 8 10.89 -15.71 -9.20
CA THR A 8 11.85 -16.82 -9.37
C THR A 8 13.27 -16.47 -8.94
N ASP A 9 13.68 -15.22 -9.08
CA ASP A 9 15.06 -14.83 -8.80
C ASP A 9 15.31 -14.56 -7.31
N THR A 10 14.26 -14.14 -6.59
CA THR A 10 14.33 -13.84 -5.15
C THR A 10 13.72 -14.94 -4.30
N ASP A 11 13.09 -15.93 -4.93
CA ASP A 11 12.39 -17.06 -4.28
C ASP A 11 11.32 -16.59 -3.28
N ARG A 12 10.69 -15.45 -3.54
CA ARG A 12 9.65 -14.87 -2.68
C ARG A 12 8.27 -15.04 -3.28
N GLY A 13 7.30 -15.28 -2.40
CA GLY A 13 5.88 -15.35 -2.72
C GLY A 13 5.09 -14.10 -2.31
N GLY A 14 3.83 -14.06 -2.73
CA GLY A 14 2.83 -13.17 -2.17
C GLY A 14 3.11 -11.68 -2.42
N PRO A 15 2.76 -10.79 -1.47
CA PRO A 15 3.00 -9.35 -1.61
C PRO A 15 4.47 -8.97 -1.84
N ALA A 16 5.41 -9.74 -1.27
CA ALA A 16 6.84 -9.50 -1.46
C ALA A 16 7.26 -9.76 -2.92
N ALA A 17 6.71 -10.81 -3.55
CA ALA A 17 6.91 -11.06 -4.97
C ALA A 17 6.36 -9.93 -5.85
N LEU A 18 5.18 -9.38 -5.51
CA LEU A 18 4.61 -8.25 -6.24
C LEU A 18 5.48 -6.99 -6.12
N ALA A 19 6.07 -6.73 -4.96
CA ALA A 19 6.99 -5.61 -4.78
C ALA A 19 8.24 -5.76 -5.66
N ASP A 20 8.76 -6.98 -5.81
CA ASP A 20 9.90 -7.28 -6.69
C ASP A 20 9.54 -7.10 -8.17
N LEU A 21 8.31 -7.41 -8.55
CA LEU A 21 7.78 -7.22 -9.92
C LEU A 21 7.43 -5.76 -10.23
N ALA A 22 7.32 -4.88 -9.23
CA ALA A 22 6.96 -3.46 -9.42
C ALA A 22 8.15 -2.58 -9.85
N VAL A 23 9.31 -3.18 -10.15
CA VAL A 23 10.51 -2.44 -10.59
C VAL A 23 10.33 -1.93 -12.03
N PRO A 24 10.66 -0.68 -12.36
CA PRO A 24 10.59 -0.21 -13.73
C PRO A 24 11.58 -0.97 -14.64
N GLY A 25 11.11 -1.63 -15.69
CA GLY A 25 11.96 -2.37 -16.62
C GLY A 25 11.22 -2.89 -17.85
N PRO A 26 11.94 -3.36 -18.88
CA PRO A 26 11.32 -4.05 -20.02
C PRO A 26 10.80 -5.42 -19.58
N TYR A 27 9.50 -5.65 -19.75
CA TYR A 27 8.85 -6.90 -19.39
C TYR A 27 8.54 -7.75 -20.62
N ARG A 28 8.82 -9.06 -20.52
CA ARG A 28 8.25 -10.05 -21.42
C ARG A 28 7.14 -10.78 -20.68
N LEU A 29 5.92 -10.64 -21.17
CA LEU A 29 4.76 -11.34 -20.62
C LEU A 29 4.48 -12.60 -21.42
N GLN A 30 4.23 -13.69 -20.71
CA GLN A 30 3.79 -14.95 -21.30
C GLN A 30 2.58 -15.46 -20.52
N LEU A 31 1.48 -15.72 -21.23
CA LEU A 31 0.31 -16.38 -20.68
C LEU A 31 0.41 -17.87 -21.02
N VAL A 32 0.31 -18.71 -19.99
CA VAL A 32 0.30 -20.17 -20.14
C VAL A 32 -0.99 -20.74 -19.56
N SER A 33 -1.45 -21.84 -20.13
CA SER A 33 -2.57 -22.62 -19.59
C SER A 33 -2.01 -23.87 -18.93
N LEU A 34 -2.46 -24.16 -17.71
CA LEU A 34 -2.06 -25.32 -16.92
C LEU A 34 -3.30 -26.11 -16.50
N PRO A 35 -3.21 -27.45 -16.39
CA PRO A 35 -4.27 -28.25 -15.77
C PRO A 35 -4.52 -27.78 -14.32
N VAL A 36 -5.78 -27.81 -13.88
CA VAL A 36 -6.16 -27.39 -12.52
C VAL A 36 -5.39 -28.16 -11.45
N ALA A 37 -5.28 -29.49 -11.62
CA ALA A 37 -4.53 -30.36 -10.72
C ALA A 37 -3.03 -30.00 -10.58
N THR A 38 -2.46 -29.21 -11.49
CA THR A 38 -1.06 -28.76 -11.40
C THR A 38 -0.89 -27.56 -10.45
N VAL A 39 -1.95 -26.80 -10.22
CA VAL A 39 -1.91 -25.54 -9.44
C VAL A 39 -2.82 -25.56 -8.22
N GLU A 40 -3.57 -26.64 -8.00
CA GLU A 40 -4.54 -26.77 -6.91
C GLU A 40 -3.89 -26.57 -5.54
N ASP A 41 -2.83 -27.33 -5.24
CA ASP A 41 -2.08 -27.23 -3.98
C ASP A 41 -1.44 -25.84 -3.77
N LEU A 42 -1.11 -25.12 -4.85
CA LEU A 42 -0.54 -23.78 -4.75
C LEU A 42 -1.55 -22.78 -4.18
N HIS A 43 -2.86 -23.01 -4.37
CA HIS A 43 -3.89 -22.14 -3.82
C HIS A 43 -4.04 -22.26 -2.30
N GLU A 44 -3.48 -23.31 -1.69
CA GLU A 44 -3.44 -23.52 -0.24
C GLU A 44 -2.15 -22.97 0.40
N THR A 45 -1.16 -22.60 -0.41
CA THR A 45 0.13 -22.11 0.07
C THR A 45 0.03 -20.62 0.43
N THR A 46 -0.12 -20.32 1.73
CA THR A 46 -0.31 -18.96 2.24
C THR A 46 0.77 -17.97 1.84
N ASP A 47 2.02 -18.42 1.74
CA ASP A 47 3.16 -17.55 1.39
C ASP A 47 3.11 -17.05 -0.07
N LEU A 48 2.33 -17.71 -0.93
CA LEU A 48 2.14 -17.32 -2.32
C LEU A 48 0.92 -16.41 -2.52
N LEU A 49 0.00 -16.35 -1.55
CA LEU A 49 -1.27 -15.64 -1.68
C LEU A 49 -1.05 -14.13 -1.83
N VAL A 50 -1.80 -13.53 -2.74
CA VAL A 50 -1.89 -12.08 -2.87
C VAL A 50 -3.33 -11.61 -2.62
N PRO A 51 -3.51 -10.51 -1.87
CA PRO A 51 -4.83 -9.95 -1.65
C PRO A 51 -5.50 -9.49 -2.94
N PRO A 52 -6.84 -9.58 -3.03
CA PRO A 52 -7.57 -8.99 -4.14
C PRO A 52 -7.33 -7.48 -4.18
N GLY A 53 -7.13 -6.92 -5.37
CA GLY A 53 -6.84 -5.50 -5.57
C GLY A 53 -5.36 -5.13 -5.54
N MET A 54 -4.54 -5.79 -4.71
CA MET A 54 -3.11 -5.45 -4.58
C MET A 54 -2.34 -5.46 -5.92
N PRO A 55 -2.54 -6.43 -6.85
CA PRO A 55 -1.88 -6.38 -8.15
C PRO A 55 -2.24 -5.13 -8.97
N ALA A 56 -3.50 -4.68 -8.92
CA ALA A 56 -3.95 -3.49 -9.66
C ALA A 56 -3.37 -2.20 -9.06
N GLU A 57 -3.27 -2.13 -7.73
CA GLU A 57 -2.68 -0.99 -7.02
C GLU A 57 -1.17 -0.91 -7.25
N ARG A 58 -0.45 -2.02 -7.04
CA ARG A 58 1.02 -2.04 -7.01
C ARG A 58 1.68 -2.09 -8.39
N LEU A 59 1.05 -2.75 -9.37
CA LEU A 59 1.65 -2.91 -10.70
C LEU A 59 1.09 -1.91 -11.71
N ALA A 60 -0.20 -1.55 -11.61
CA ALA A 60 -0.87 -0.68 -12.57
C ALA A 60 -1.21 0.71 -12.02
N GLY A 61 -1.21 0.90 -10.69
CA GLY A 61 -1.67 2.15 -10.07
C GLY A 61 -3.16 2.44 -10.31
N ASP A 62 -3.98 1.42 -10.58
CA ASP A 62 -5.40 1.57 -10.92
C ASP A 62 -6.31 1.22 -9.74
N GLN A 63 -6.72 2.26 -9.01
CA GLN A 63 -7.62 2.14 -7.86
C GLN A 63 -9.02 1.62 -8.25
N SER A 64 -9.50 1.97 -9.44
CA SER A 64 -10.85 1.58 -9.88
C SER A 64 -10.92 0.08 -10.17
N LEU A 65 -9.85 -0.44 -10.77
CA LEU A 65 -9.67 -1.87 -10.98
C LEU A 65 -9.51 -2.59 -9.64
N ALA A 66 -8.69 -2.06 -8.73
CA ALA A 66 -8.50 -2.64 -7.41
C ALA A 66 -9.81 -2.82 -6.65
N GLU A 67 -10.65 -1.79 -6.62
CA GLU A 67 -11.96 -1.82 -5.98
C GLU A 67 -12.88 -2.88 -6.62
N ARG A 68 -12.97 -2.89 -7.95
CA ARG A 68 -13.77 -3.89 -8.67
C ARG A 68 -13.33 -5.32 -8.37
N THR A 69 -12.02 -5.51 -8.24
CA THR A 69 -11.45 -6.82 -7.94
C THR A 69 -11.70 -7.28 -6.50
N ARG A 70 -11.71 -6.35 -5.53
CA ARG A 70 -12.12 -6.63 -4.14
C ARG A 70 -13.60 -7.00 -4.05
N GLN A 71 -14.47 -6.31 -4.79
CA GLN A 71 -15.91 -6.59 -4.81
C GLN A 71 -16.28 -7.96 -5.41
N LEU A 72 -15.51 -8.43 -6.39
CA LEU A 72 -15.75 -9.73 -7.06
C LEU A 72 -15.03 -10.89 -6.36
N ALA A 73 -14.20 -10.62 -5.35
CA ALA A 73 -13.46 -11.65 -4.65
C ALA A 73 -14.38 -12.50 -3.74
N PRO A 74 -14.17 -13.82 -3.65
CA PRO A 74 -14.86 -14.65 -2.67
C PRO A 74 -14.60 -14.17 -1.23
N THR A 75 -15.60 -14.25 -0.36
CA THR A 75 -15.55 -13.72 1.02
C THR A 75 -14.36 -14.26 1.83
N ASP A 76 -13.96 -15.52 1.61
CA ASP A 76 -12.83 -16.13 2.30
C ASP A 76 -11.47 -15.47 1.96
N ARG A 77 -11.38 -14.81 0.81
CA ARG A 77 -10.19 -14.06 0.36
C ARG A 77 -10.16 -12.64 0.89
N SER A 78 -11.30 -12.06 1.25
CA SER A 78 -11.38 -10.71 1.81
C SER A 78 -10.93 -10.65 3.27
N ARG A 79 -11.09 -11.73 4.04
CA ARG A 79 -10.74 -11.79 5.48
C ARG A 79 -9.23 -11.81 5.76
N THR A 80 -8.40 -12.31 4.85
CA THR A 80 -6.93 -12.25 4.96
C THR A 80 -6.35 -10.83 4.79
N THR A 81 -7.19 -9.87 4.40
CA THR A 81 -6.80 -8.48 4.09
C THR A 81 -6.82 -7.57 5.32
N GLU A 82 -7.69 -7.84 6.30
CA GLU A 82 -7.91 -6.95 7.44
C GLU A 82 -6.71 -6.90 8.41
N ASP A 83 -5.90 -7.97 8.47
CA ASP A 83 -4.71 -8.01 9.35
C ASP A 83 -3.47 -7.27 8.78
N ASN A 84 -3.43 -7.04 7.46
CA ASN A 84 -2.27 -6.43 6.77
C ASN A 84 -2.58 -5.08 6.10
N ASP A 85 -3.80 -4.56 6.22
CA ASP A 85 -4.15 -3.26 5.68
C ASP A 85 -3.68 -2.14 6.61
N ASP A 86 -2.49 -1.62 6.33
CA ASP A 86 -2.00 -0.36 6.87
C ASP A 86 -2.92 0.83 6.48
N GLY A 87 -3.80 0.67 5.48
CA GLY A 87 -4.80 1.65 5.06
C GLY A 87 -5.83 1.94 6.14
N HIS A 88 -6.50 0.93 6.69
CA HIS A 88 -7.50 1.14 7.74
C HIS A 88 -6.89 1.61 9.07
N ARG A 89 -5.68 1.13 9.42
CA ARG A 89 -4.92 1.68 10.55
C ARG A 89 -4.55 3.15 10.32
N SER A 90 -4.19 3.55 9.10
CA SER A 90 -3.83 4.95 8.79
C SER A 90 -4.99 5.91 8.93
N THR A 91 -6.21 5.56 8.48
CA THR A 91 -7.38 6.43 8.67
C THR A 91 -7.72 6.60 10.15
N SER A 92 -7.68 5.51 10.92
CA SER A 92 -7.89 5.58 12.38
C SER A 92 -6.83 6.38 13.12
N ALA A 93 -5.58 6.37 12.63
CA ALA A 93 -4.48 7.15 13.21
C ALA A 93 -4.60 8.64 12.88
N VAL A 94 -5.09 9.00 11.69
CA VAL A 94 -5.39 10.39 11.32
C VAL A 94 -6.57 10.91 12.12
N GLU A 95 -7.64 10.12 12.28
CA GLU A 95 -8.79 10.48 13.11
C GLU A 95 -8.37 10.68 14.58
N ALA A 96 -7.62 9.74 15.15
CA ALA A 96 -7.10 9.86 16.52
C ALA A 96 -6.13 11.04 16.71
N PHE A 97 -5.39 11.41 15.66
CA PHE A 97 -4.54 12.61 15.68
C PHE A 97 -5.36 13.90 15.61
N LEU A 98 -6.45 13.91 14.83
CA LEU A 98 -7.33 15.08 14.68
C LEU A 98 -8.20 15.33 15.92
N ASP A 99 -8.53 14.30 16.69
CA ASP A 99 -9.25 14.42 17.96
C ASP A 99 -8.38 14.98 19.11
N ASP A 100 -7.05 15.02 18.94
CA ASP A 100 -6.10 15.56 19.93
C ASP A 100 -5.80 17.04 19.66
N GLU A 101 -6.75 17.90 20.01
CA GLU A 101 -6.65 19.36 19.83
C GLU A 101 -5.44 19.97 20.56
N GLU A 102 -5.03 19.41 21.70
CA GLU A 102 -3.89 19.88 22.49
C GLU A 102 -2.58 19.64 21.75
N LYS A 103 -2.40 18.44 21.20
CA LYS A 103 -1.23 18.09 20.38
C LYS A 103 -1.15 18.91 19.11
N ILE A 104 -2.28 19.19 18.46
CA ILE A 104 -2.33 20.05 17.27
C ILE A 104 -1.93 21.49 17.63
N ALA A 105 -2.40 22.01 18.76
CA ALA A 105 -2.04 23.35 19.22
C ALA A 105 -0.54 23.48 19.51
N ALA A 106 0.06 22.47 20.17
CA ALA A 106 1.49 22.43 20.43
C ALA A 106 2.33 22.42 19.15
N ILE A 107 1.97 21.59 18.16
CA ILE A 107 2.67 21.52 16.86
C ILE A 107 2.54 22.85 16.11
N ARG A 108 1.36 23.50 16.16
CA ARG A 108 1.15 24.79 15.50
C ARG A 108 2.01 25.90 16.10
N GLU A 109 2.18 25.91 17.41
CA GLU A 109 3.02 26.91 18.07
C GLU A 109 4.50 26.67 17.78
N GLN A 110 4.96 25.41 17.87
CA GLN A 110 6.32 25.05 17.49
C GLN A 110 6.61 25.43 16.03
N ALA A 111 5.68 25.17 15.11
CA ALA A 111 5.84 25.54 13.71
C ALA A 111 5.93 27.06 13.49
N ARG A 112 5.25 27.87 14.32
CA ARG A 112 5.35 29.34 14.26
C ARG A 112 6.68 29.84 14.77
N GLU A 113 7.19 29.25 15.85
CA GLU A 113 8.50 29.57 16.40
C GLU A 113 9.62 29.23 15.40
N GLU A 114 9.61 28.02 14.84
CA GLU A 114 10.57 27.62 13.80
C GLU A 114 10.48 28.49 12.54
N ALA A 115 9.27 28.91 12.16
CA ALA A 115 9.08 29.80 11.02
C ALA A 115 9.69 31.19 11.28
N ARG A 116 9.55 31.73 12.49
CA ARG A 116 10.17 33.00 12.88
C ARG A 116 11.69 32.90 12.93
N GLU A 117 12.22 31.84 13.53
CA GLU A 117 13.68 31.60 13.57
C GLU A 117 14.27 31.45 12.15
N ARG A 118 13.58 30.77 11.24
CA ARG A 118 14.02 30.66 9.84
C ARG A 118 13.88 31.97 9.08
N ALA A 119 12.84 32.76 9.35
CA ALA A 119 12.69 34.08 8.76
C ALA A 119 13.85 35.00 9.18
N GLU A 120 14.22 35.00 10.46
CA GLU A 120 15.36 35.75 10.99
C GLU A 120 16.68 35.28 10.36
N ALA A 121 16.88 33.96 10.29
CA ALA A 121 18.07 33.38 9.65
C ALA A 121 18.19 33.74 8.15
N TRP A 122 17.07 34.00 7.48
CA TRP A 122 17.01 34.33 6.05
C TRP A 122 16.82 35.83 5.78
N GLY A 123 16.73 36.67 6.82
CA GLY A 123 16.50 38.11 6.69
C GLY A 123 15.14 38.45 6.09
N LEU A 124 14.11 37.67 6.40
CA LEU A 124 12.73 37.81 5.93
C LEU A 124 11.77 38.32 7.01
N ASP A 125 12.30 38.85 8.11
CA ASP A 125 11.52 39.33 9.26
C ASP A 125 10.46 40.37 8.88
N ASP A 126 10.74 41.18 7.86
CA ASP A 126 9.88 42.24 7.35
C ASP A 126 8.60 41.72 6.63
N VAL A 127 8.51 40.42 6.35
CA VAL A 127 7.39 39.79 5.61
C VAL A 127 6.44 39.02 6.55
N CYS A 128 6.76 38.94 7.84
CA CYS A 128 6.01 38.16 8.83
C CYS A 128 4.97 38.96 9.67
N GLU A 129 4.67 40.22 9.31
CA GLU A 129 3.56 41.03 9.88
C GLU A 129 2.16 40.58 9.42
#